data_AF-A0A2D3C7W1-F1
#
_entry.id   AF-A0A2D3C7W1-F1
#
_cell.length_a   1.000
_cell.length_b   1.000
_cell.length_c   1.000
_cell.angle_alpha   90.00
_cell.angle_beta   90.00
_cell.angle_gamma   90.00
#
_symmetry.space_group_name_H-M   'P 1'
#
loop_
_entity.id
_entity.type
_entity.pdbx_description
1 polymer ?
#
loop_
_entity_poly.entity_id
_entity_poly.type
_entity_poly.pdbx_seq_one_letter_code
_entity_poly.pdbx_strand_id
1 'polypeptide(L)'
;MEKIVWILALTFFALMTIYNLYMWRKDQTIFVAPVIGLMMFIGTLAAYLGYYHLITLVIIFGGLIVFKYRKQMKNKTDKTILDKMKAANTEEPMKALDYFGTADGWAKLVTSKGAKFASFIHTIEVTIIFLIIGVILYFSSLMAEFQDGFLHAMLVMILILPITEYRKMYRIFSKYEMQKNSIAATK
;
A
#
# COMPACT_ATOMS: atom_id res chain seq x y z
N MET A 1 -10.89 -23.88 19.33
CA MET A 1 -10.00 -23.32 18.28
C MET A 1 -10.28 -21.83 18.06
N GLU A 2 -11.54 -21.42 17.97
CA GLU A 2 -11.95 -20.00 17.75
C GLU A 2 -11.38 -18.99 18.77
N LYS A 3 -11.43 -19.28 20.08
CA LYS A 3 -10.91 -18.35 21.11
C LYS A 3 -9.43 -18.02 20.95
N ILE A 4 -8.63 -18.98 20.48
CA ILE A 4 -7.18 -18.79 20.28
C ILE A 4 -6.95 -17.82 19.11
N VAL A 5 -7.71 -17.95 18.02
CA VAL A 5 -7.63 -17.05 16.86
C VAL A 5 -7.91 -15.61 17.26
N TRP A 6 -8.93 -15.38 18.09
CA TRP A 6 -9.24 -14.04 18.60
C TRP A 6 -8.13 -13.45 19.49
N ILE A 7 -7.57 -14.25 20.40
CA ILE A 7 -6.47 -13.80 21.27
C ILE A 7 -5.23 -13.46 20.43
N LEU A 8 -4.92 -14.26 19.41
CA LEU A 8 -3.81 -13.98 18.49
C LEU A 8 -4.06 -12.69 17.69
N ALA A 9 -5.28 -12.50 17.16
CA ALA A 9 -5.63 -11.28 16.43
C ALA A 9 -5.54 -10.03 17.31
N LEU A 10 -6.04 -10.09 18.55
CA LEU A 10 -5.93 -9.00 19.52
C LEU A 10 -4.48 -8.66 19.83
N THR A 11 -3.67 -9.69 20.11
CA THR A 11 -2.24 -9.51 20.39
C THR A 11 -1.52 -8.90 19.20
N PHE A 12 -1.81 -9.39 17.99
CA PHE A 12 -1.25 -8.86 16.75
C PHE A 12 -1.58 -7.38 16.55
N PHE A 13 -2.86 -6.98 16.66
CA PHE A 13 -3.25 -5.58 16.48
C PHE A 13 -2.70 -4.67 17.58
N ALA A 14 -2.59 -5.14 18.82
CA ALA A 14 -1.95 -4.40 19.91
C ALA A 14 -0.47 -4.14 19.61
N LEU A 15 0.28 -5.18 19.22
CA LEU A 15 1.70 -5.05 18.86
C LEU A 15 1.90 -4.15 17.64
N MET A 16 1.07 -4.29 16.60
CA MET A 16 1.11 -3.41 15.42
C MET A 16 0.82 -1.95 15.77
N THR A 17 -0.10 -1.69 16.71
CA THR A 17 -0.39 -0.33 17.19
C THR A 17 0.82 0.28 17.87
N ILE A 18 1.46 -0.47 18.78
CA ILE A 18 2.67 -0.03 19.49
C ILE A 18 3.82 0.21 18.51
N TYR A 19 4.06 -0.73 17.59
CA TYR A 19 5.08 -0.60 16.56
C TYR A 19 4.86 0.65 15.70
N ASN A 20 3.63 0.85 15.20
CA ASN A 20 3.30 2.02 14.40
C ASN A 20 3.46 3.33 15.20
N LEU A 21 3.13 3.32 16.50
CA LEU A 21 3.30 4.48 17.38
C LEU A 21 4.78 4.81 17.60
N TYR A 22 5.62 3.78 17.75
CA TYR A 22 7.07 3.94 17.83
C TYR A 22 7.64 4.51 16.52
N MET A 23 7.24 3.94 15.37
CA MET A 23 7.66 4.42 14.05
C MET A 23 7.17 5.84 13.76
N TRP A 24 5.99 6.21 14.25
CA TRP A 24 5.50 7.59 14.19
C TRP A 24 6.42 8.55 14.94
N ARG A 25 6.83 8.22 16.16
CA ARG A 25 7.76 9.06 16.93
C ARG A 25 9.14 9.15 16.28
N LYS A 26 9.68 8.01 15.83
CA LYS A 26 11.04 7.90 15.29
C LYS A 26 11.18 8.56 13.91
N ASP A 27 10.32 8.18 12.96
CA ASP A 27 10.46 8.54 11.55
C ASP A 27 9.46 9.65 11.13
N GLN A 28 8.81 10.28 12.13
CA GLN A 28 7.78 11.31 11.94
C GLN A 28 6.70 10.87 10.94
N THR A 29 6.37 9.56 10.89
CA THR A 29 5.41 9.01 9.94
C THR A 29 4.01 9.59 10.15
N ILE A 30 3.01 9.18 9.37
CA ILE A 30 1.67 9.77 9.53
C ILE A 30 0.98 9.05 10.68
N PHE A 31 0.48 9.82 11.65
CA PHE A 31 -0.20 9.33 12.86
C PHE A 31 -1.46 8.48 12.57
N VAL A 32 -1.89 8.42 11.32
CA VAL A 32 -3.01 7.57 10.86
C VAL A 32 -2.73 6.08 11.05
N ALA A 33 -1.51 5.60 10.84
CA ALA A 33 -1.21 4.17 10.98
C ALA A 33 -1.38 3.63 12.41
N PRO A 34 -0.88 4.31 13.47
CA PRO A 34 -1.20 3.97 14.86
C PRO A 34 -2.71 4.00 15.14
N VAL A 35 -3.41 5.01 14.62
CA VAL A 35 -4.86 5.16 14.83
C VAL A 35 -5.62 4.01 14.20
N ILE A 36 -5.31 3.62 12.96
CA ILE A 36 -5.91 2.45 12.32
C ILE A 36 -5.62 1.18 13.12
N GLY A 37 -4.38 0.98 13.58
CA GLY A 37 -4.03 -0.17 14.43
C GLY A 37 -4.90 -0.25 15.68
N LEU A 38 -5.05 0.89 16.39
CA LEU A 38 -5.87 0.97 17.60
C LEU A 38 -7.34 0.69 17.29
N MET A 39 -7.84 1.20 16.17
CA MET A 39 -9.22 0.96 15.73
C MET A 39 -9.46 -0.52 15.41
N MET A 40 -8.54 -1.17 14.70
CA MET A 40 -8.63 -2.62 14.43
C MET A 40 -8.58 -3.45 15.70
N PHE A 41 -7.77 -3.05 16.68
CA PHE A 41 -7.74 -3.66 18.01
C PHE A 41 -9.10 -3.53 18.72
N ILE A 42 -9.66 -2.32 18.79
CA ILE A 42 -10.97 -2.07 19.42
C ILE A 42 -12.08 -2.85 18.68
N GLY A 43 -12.07 -2.87 17.34
CA GLY A 43 -13.04 -3.61 16.55
C GLY A 43 -12.96 -5.12 16.79
N THR A 44 -11.76 -5.66 16.87
CA THR A 44 -11.53 -7.08 17.16
C THR A 44 -11.93 -7.43 18.59
N LEU A 45 -11.69 -6.54 19.55
CA LEU A 45 -12.11 -6.72 20.95
C LEU A 45 -13.64 -6.69 21.07
N ALA A 46 -14.30 -5.76 20.38
CA ALA A 46 -15.75 -5.68 20.32
C ALA A 46 -16.34 -6.96 19.70
N ALA A 47 -15.75 -7.47 18.61
CA ALA A 47 -16.16 -8.72 17.98
C ALA A 47 -16.02 -9.92 18.94
N TYR A 48 -14.87 -10.02 19.64
CA TYR A 48 -14.62 -11.07 20.62
C TYR A 48 -15.64 -11.08 21.77
N LEU A 49 -16.11 -9.90 22.18
CA LEU A 49 -17.12 -9.72 23.22
C LEU A 49 -18.57 -9.81 22.70
N GLY A 50 -18.79 -10.00 21.39
CA GLY A 50 -20.12 -10.10 20.78
C GLY A 50 -20.82 -8.76 20.51
N TYR A 51 -20.12 -7.62 20.59
CA TYR A 51 -20.67 -6.29 20.32
C TYR A 51 -20.53 -5.88 18.85
N TYR A 52 -21.25 -6.54 17.95
CA TYR A 52 -21.11 -6.36 16.50
C TYR A 52 -21.42 -4.94 16.01
N HIS A 53 -22.34 -4.21 16.65
CA HIS A 53 -22.66 -2.82 16.27
C HIS A 53 -21.47 -1.85 16.44
N LEU A 54 -20.56 -2.10 17.39
CA LEU A 54 -19.37 -1.29 17.58
C LEU A 54 -18.37 -1.47 16.43
N ILE A 55 -18.36 -2.64 15.77
CA ILE A 55 -17.49 -2.92 14.62
C ILE A 55 -17.85 -1.98 13.46
N THR A 56 -19.15 -1.81 13.18
CA THR A 56 -19.62 -0.90 12.13
C THR A 56 -19.19 0.54 12.41
N LEU A 57 -19.29 1.00 13.66
CA LEU A 57 -18.83 2.33 14.06
C LEU A 57 -17.32 2.48 13.87
N VAL A 58 -16.54 1.48 14.28
CA VAL A 58 -15.08 1.45 14.07
C VAL A 58 -14.74 1.57 12.58
N ILE A 59 -15.42 0.83 11.70
CA ILE A 59 -15.19 0.90 10.25
C ILE A 59 -15.52 2.30 9.71
N ILE A 60 -16.67 2.88 10.09
CA ILE A 60 -17.09 4.21 9.63
C ILE A 60 -16.10 5.28 10.09
N PHE A 61 -15.77 5.33 11.37
CA PHE A 61 -14.81 6.31 11.90
C PHE A 61 -13.42 6.12 11.29
N GLY A 62 -13.00 4.87 11.04
CA GLY A 62 -11.72 4.56 10.42
C GLY A 62 -11.67 5.10 8.99
N GLY A 63 -12.74 4.89 8.23
CA GLY A 63 -12.93 5.46 6.90
C GLY A 63 -12.86 6.99 6.90
N LEU A 64 -13.52 7.66 7.85
CA LEU A 64 -13.51 9.13 7.98
C LEU A 64 -12.11 9.68 8.29
N ILE A 65 -11.36 9.01 9.17
CA ILE A 65 -9.99 9.41 9.52
C ILE A 65 -9.07 9.24 8.29
N VAL A 66 -9.13 8.08 7.62
CA VAL A 66 -8.38 7.85 6.38
C VAL A 66 -8.71 8.90 5.33
N PHE A 67 -10.00 9.22 5.16
CA PHE A 67 -10.45 10.23 4.22
C PHE A 67 -9.91 11.63 4.55
N LYS A 68 -9.98 12.05 5.82
CA LYS A 68 -9.46 13.34 6.29
C LYS A 68 -7.97 13.50 6.00
N TYR A 69 -7.19 12.45 6.23
CA TYR A 69 -5.73 12.49 6.08
C TYR A 69 -5.22 12.01 4.71
N ARG A 70 -6.11 11.65 3.77
CA ARG A 70 -5.76 11.07 2.46
C ARG A 70 -4.73 11.89 1.68
N LYS A 71 -4.84 13.22 1.69
CA LYS A 71 -3.96 14.12 0.95
C LYS A 71 -2.54 14.14 1.54
N GLN A 72 -2.45 14.13 2.87
CA GLN A 72 -1.16 14.09 3.58
C GLN A 72 -0.47 12.74 3.35
N MET A 73 -1.21 11.63 3.44
CA MET A 73 -0.72 10.29 3.13
C MET A 73 -0.16 10.20 1.72
N LYS A 74 -0.95 10.63 0.73
CA LYS A 74 -0.53 10.66 -0.67
C LYS A 74 0.76 11.46 -0.86
N ASN A 75 0.83 12.67 -0.33
CA ASN A 75 2.00 13.54 -0.52
C ASN A 75 3.27 12.97 0.13
N LYS A 76 3.16 12.38 1.32
CA LYS A 76 4.32 11.80 2.01
C LYS A 76 4.79 10.53 1.29
N THR A 77 3.88 9.65 0.89
CA THR A 77 4.24 8.44 0.13
C THR A 77 4.90 8.80 -1.20
N ASP A 78 4.32 9.73 -1.97
CA ASP A 78 4.90 10.23 -3.22
C ASP A 78 6.33 10.77 -2.98
N LYS A 79 6.52 11.56 -1.91
CA LYS A 79 7.81 12.13 -1.55
C LYS A 79 8.82 11.05 -1.16
N THR A 80 8.44 10.09 -0.31
CA THR A 80 9.33 9.01 0.11
C THR A 80 9.78 8.14 -1.06
N ILE A 81 8.88 7.82 -2.01
CA ILE A 81 9.26 7.08 -3.22
C ILE A 81 10.27 7.90 -4.04
N LEU A 82 9.98 9.19 -4.25
CA LEU A 82 10.86 10.07 -5.00
C LEU A 82 12.23 10.24 -4.35
N ASP A 83 12.28 10.43 -3.03
CA ASP A 83 13.52 10.58 -2.26
C ASP A 83 14.36 9.31 -2.31
N LYS A 84 13.74 8.13 -2.22
CA LYS A 84 14.44 6.84 -2.40
C LYS A 84 14.99 6.68 -3.82
N MET A 85 14.23 7.05 -4.85
CA MET A 85 14.70 7.00 -6.24
C MET A 85 15.85 7.98 -6.50
N LYS A 86 15.89 9.12 -5.82
CA LYS A 86 17.01 10.07 -5.92
C LYS A 86 18.30 9.56 -5.28
N ALA A 87 18.17 8.79 -4.20
CA ALA A 87 19.30 8.15 -3.54
C ALA A 87 19.82 6.92 -4.32
N ALA A 88 19.10 6.46 -5.35
CA ALA A 88 19.46 5.28 -6.11
C ALA A 88 20.73 5.48 -6.95
N ASN A 89 21.60 4.48 -6.94
CA ASN A 89 22.73 4.42 -7.86
C ASN A 89 22.27 3.97 -9.26
N THR A 90 22.07 4.93 -10.17
CA THR A 90 21.64 4.63 -11.55
C THR A 90 22.79 4.29 -12.51
N GLU A 91 24.04 4.35 -12.06
CA GLU A 91 25.23 4.05 -12.89
C GLU A 91 25.53 2.55 -12.93
N GLU A 92 25.13 1.82 -11.88
CA GLU A 92 25.27 0.37 -11.86
C GLU A 92 24.28 -0.32 -12.82
N PRO A 93 24.70 -1.43 -13.46
CA PRO A 93 23.80 -2.25 -14.26
C PRO A 93 22.63 -2.74 -13.42
N MET A 94 21.49 -2.95 -14.09
CA MET A 94 20.27 -3.43 -13.44
C MET A 94 20.45 -4.89 -13.01
N LYS A 95 20.32 -5.16 -11.71
CA LYS A 95 20.40 -6.52 -11.16
C LYS A 95 19.02 -7.17 -11.21
N ALA A 96 18.96 -8.50 -11.20
CA ALA A 96 17.70 -9.25 -11.20
C ALA A 96 16.78 -8.85 -10.03
N LEU A 97 17.36 -8.56 -8.85
CA LEU A 97 16.62 -8.10 -7.67
C LEU A 97 16.02 -6.70 -7.83
N ASP A 98 16.60 -5.86 -8.69
CA ASP A 98 16.12 -4.50 -8.91
C ASP A 98 14.72 -4.50 -9.54
N TYR A 99 14.37 -5.55 -10.30
CA TYR A 99 13.07 -5.72 -10.95
C TYR A 99 11.91 -5.99 -9.97
N PHE A 100 12.19 -6.34 -8.70
CA PHE A 100 11.15 -6.63 -7.71
C PHE A 100 10.77 -5.40 -6.88
N GLY A 101 10.31 -4.34 -7.55
CA GLY A 101 9.69 -3.20 -6.88
C GLY A 101 10.63 -2.30 -6.07
N THR A 102 11.95 -2.44 -6.19
CA THR A 102 12.92 -1.59 -5.47
C THR A 102 12.96 -0.17 -6.04
N ALA A 103 13.22 0.83 -5.18
CA ALA A 103 13.37 2.21 -5.64
C ALA A 103 14.52 2.37 -6.65
N ASP A 104 15.58 1.58 -6.50
CA ASP A 104 16.73 1.57 -7.40
C ASP A 104 16.36 1.04 -8.79
N GLY A 105 15.61 -0.06 -8.84
CA GLY A 105 15.08 -0.59 -10.09
C GLY A 105 14.18 0.40 -10.80
N TRP A 106 13.27 1.06 -10.09
CA TRP A 106 12.43 2.09 -10.70
C TRP A 106 13.24 3.27 -11.21
N ALA A 107 14.24 3.75 -10.46
CA ALA A 107 15.10 4.84 -10.88
C ALA A 107 15.89 4.50 -12.16
N LYS A 108 16.45 3.29 -12.25
CA LYS A 108 17.13 2.79 -13.46
C LYS A 108 16.18 2.62 -14.64
N LEU A 109 14.98 2.09 -14.41
CA LEU A 109 13.98 1.87 -15.45
C LEU A 109 13.47 3.20 -16.03
N VAL A 110 13.19 4.18 -15.18
CA VAL A 110 12.81 5.53 -15.62
C VAL A 110 13.94 6.18 -16.41
N THR A 111 15.20 6.04 -15.96
CA THR A 111 16.35 6.61 -16.66
C THR A 111 16.55 5.99 -18.05
N SER A 112 16.34 4.68 -18.20
CA SER A 112 16.64 3.95 -19.44
C SER A 112 15.48 3.89 -20.43
N LYS A 113 14.23 3.89 -19.97
CA LYS A 113 13.02 3.69 -20.78
C LYS A 113 11.95 4.77 -20.59
N GLY A 114 12.18 5.75 -19.72
CA GLY A 114 11.27 6.86 -19.44
C GLY A 114 10.15 6.54 -18.44
N ALA A 115 9.50 7.58 -17.92
CA ALA A 115 8.48 7.45 -16.89
C ALA A 115 7.23 6.66 -17.34
N LYS A 116 6.83 6.83 -18.61
CA LYS A 116 5.64 6.16 -19.17
C LYS A 116 5.79 4.64 -19.13
N PHE A 117 6.92 4.13 -19.63
CA PHE A 117 7.19 2.69 -19.65
C PHE A 117 7.32 2.13 -18.23
N ALA A 118 8.08 2.79 -17.35
CA ALA A 118 8.23 2.35 -15.97
C ALA A 118 6.89 2.28 -15.22
N SER A 119 6.01 3.27 -15.41
CA SER A 119 4.69 3.27 -14.77
C SER A 119 3.79 2.15 -15.27
N PHE A 120 3.90 1.76 -16.55
CA PHE A 120 3.17 0.63 -17.11
C PHE A 120 3.65 -0.69 -16.52
N ILE A 121 4.96 -0.91 -16.43
CA ILE A 121 5.53 -2.13 -15.82
C ILE A 121 5.10 -2.28 -14.36
N HIS A 122 5.19 -1.20 -13.56
CA HIS A 122 4.72 -1.23 -12.18
C HIS A 122 3.23 -1.57 -12.07
N THR A 123 2.42 -1.06 -13.00
CA THR A 123 0.98 -1.34 -13.02
C THR A 123 0.71 -2.82 -13.28
N ILE A 124 1.43 -3.44 -14.22
CA ILE A 124 1.33 -4.88 -14.49
C ILE A 124 1.71 -5.68 -13.24
N GLU A 125 2.85 -5.36 -12.63
CA GLU A 125 3.35 -6.03 -11.43
C GLU A 125 2.31 -6.03 -10.30
N VAL A 126 1.79 -4.85 -9.96
CA VAL A 126 0.77 -4.70 -8.90
C VAL A 126 -0.52 -5.45 -9.25
N THR A 127 -0.94 -5.41 -10.51
CA THR A 127 -2.15 -6.10 -10.96
C THR A 127 -2.01 -7.62 -10.85
N ILE A 128 -0.85 -8.17 -11.23
CA ILE A 128 -0.55 -9.60 -11.10
C ILE A 128 -0.55 -10.02 -9.63
N ILE A 129 0.11 -9.26 -8.75
CA ILE A 129 0.13 -9.55 -7.31
C ILE A 129 -1.29 -9.58 -6.74
N PHE A 130 -2.10 -8.57 -7.09
CA PHE A 130 -3.49 -8.50 -6.62
C PHE A 130 -4.33 -9.69 -7.13
N LEU A 131 -4.13 -10.10 -8.38
CA LEU A 131 -4.82 -11.24 -8.96
C LEU A 131 -4.43 -12.54 -8.25
N ILE A 132 -3.15 -12.76 -7.98
CA ILE A 132 -2.67 -13.94 -7.23
C ILE A 132 -3.30 -13.99 -5.84
N ILE A 133 -3.27 -12.87 -5.10
CA ILE A 133 -3.88 -12.78 -3.76
C ILE A 133 -5.38 -13.06 -3.84
N GLY A 134 -6.06 -12.48 -4.81
CA GLY A 134 -7.50 -12.66 -4.98
C GLY A 134 -7.87 -14.11 -5.30
N VAL A 135 -7.11 -14.80 -6.16
CA VAL A 135 -7.29 -16.23 -6.45
C VAL A 135 -7.09 -17.07 -5.19
N ILE A 136 -6.03 -16.81 -4.42
CA ILE A 136 -5.79 -17.53 -3.15
C ILE A 136 -6.97 -17.35 -2.19
N LEU A 137 -7.49 -16.12 -2.06
CA LEU A 137 -8.62 -15.82 -1.20
C LEU A 137 -9.92 -16.46 -1.70
N TYR A 138 -10.16 -16.48 -3.02
CA TYR A 138 -11.34 -17.10 -3.63
C TYR A 138 -11.44 -18.60 -3.32
N PHE A 139 -10.31 -19.30 -3.37
CA PHE A 139 -10.23 -20.73 -3.07
C PHE A 139 -10.04 -21.04 -1.58
N SER A 140 -9.87 -20.02 -0.74
CA SER A 140 -9.77 -20.21 0.70
C SER A 140 -11.16 -20.41 1.32
N SER A 141 -11.25 -21.26 2.35
CA SER A 141 -12.48 -21.45 3.14
C SER A 141 -12.94 -20.17 3.86
N LEU A 142 -12.09 -19.14 3.91
CA LEU A 142 -12.38 -17.85 4.55
C LEU A 142 -13.47 -17.05 3.83
N MET A 143 -13.74 -17.32 2.54
CA MET A 143 -14.67 -16.53 1.72
C MET A 143 -15.83 -17.34 1.14
N ALA A 144 -16.04 -18.58 1.59
CA ALA A 144 -17.04 -19.50 1.02
C ALA A 144 -18.47 -18.92 1.06
N GLU A 145 -18.83 -18.19 2.10
CA GLU A 145 -20.15 -17.57 2.26
C GLU A 145 -20.34 -16.29 1.42
N PHE A 146 -19.24 -15.71 0.91
CA PHE A 146 -19.24 -14.42 0.19
C PHE A 146 -18.72 -14.55 -1.24
N GLN A 147 -18.63 -15.77 -1.77
CA GLN A 147 -17.86 -16.10 -2.96
C GLN A 147 -18.32 -15.32 -4.21
N ASP A 148 -19.64 -15.20 -4.41
CA ASP A 148 -20.22 -14.43 -5.52
C ASP A 148 -19.94 -12.93 -5.39
N GLY A 149 -20.16 -12.35 -4.20
CA GLY A 149 -19.90 -10.93 -3.95
C GLY A 149 -18.41 -10.58 -4.08
N PHE A 150 -17.54 -11.51 -3.64
CA PHE A 150 -16.09 -11.39 -3.75
C PHE A 150 -15.62 -11.38 -5.20
N LEU A 151 -16.18 -12.25 -6.06
CA LEU A 151 -15.84 -12.28 -7.48
C LEU A 151 -16.19 -10.95 -8.19
N HIS A 152 -17.37 -10.39 -7.91
CA HIS A 152 -17.78 -9.09 -8.46
C HIS A 152 -16.85 -7.96 -7.98
N ALA A 153 -16.52 -7.95 -6.69
CA ALA A 153 -15.58 -6.97 -6.14
C ALA A 153 -14.18 -7.08 -6.78
N MET A 154 -13.70 -8.31 -7.00
CA MET A 154 -12.43 -8.56 -7.68
C MET A 154 -12.45 -8.04 -9.12
N LEU A 155 -13.52 -8.29 -9.89
CA LEU A 155 -13.64 -7.81 -11.27
C LEU A 155 -13.60 -6.27 -11.33
N VAL A 156 -14.33 -5.59 -10.44
CA VAL A 156 -14.31 -4.13 -10.34
C VAL A 156 -12.90 -3.63 -10.00
N MET A 157 -12.22 -4.28 -9.05
CA MET A 157 -10.86 -3.93 -8.65
C MET A 157 -9.86 -4.12 -9.79
N ILE A 158 -9.94 -5.21 -10.56
CA ILE A 158 -9.06 -5.49 -11.71
C ILE A 158 -9.21 -4.40 -12.79
N LEU A 159 -10.38 -3.77 -12.93
CA LEU A 159 -10.57 -2.68 -13.90
C LEU A 159 -10.06 -1.33 -13.39
N ILE A 160 -10.30 -1.03 -12.10
CA ILE A 160 -10.00 0.29 -11.53
C ILE A 160 -8.54 0.40 -11.07
N LEU A 161 -8.03 -0.63 -10.40
CA LEU A 161 -6.69 -0.65 -9.79
C LEU A 161 -5.59 -0.29 -10.81
N PRO A 162 -5.54 -0.90 -12.01
CA PRO A 162 -4.46 -0.62 -12.95
C PRO A 162 -4.46 0.84 -13.40
N ILE A 163 -5.64 1.41 -13.68
CA ILE A 163 -5.78 2.79 -14.11
C ILE A 163 -5.30 3.75 -13.01
N THR A 164 -5.68 3.47 -11.76
CA THR A 164 -5.32 4.32 -10.61
C THR A 164 -3.83 4.25 -10.30
N GLU A 165 -3.22 3.06 -10.30
CA GLU A 165 -1.80 2.88 -10.04
C GLU A 165 -0.94 3.43 -11.18
N TYR A 166 -1.34 3.23 -12.44
CA TYR A 166 -0.65 3.84 -13.59
C TYR A 166 -0.59 5.36 -13.44
N ARG A 167 -1.74 6.02 -13.21
CA ARG A 167 -1.79 7.48 -13.06
C ARG A 167 -0.96 7.97 -11.88
N LYS A 168 -1.00 7.24 -10.77
CA LYS A 168 -0.24 7.57 -9.56
C LYS A 168 1.26 7.51 -9.83
N MET A 169 1.74 6.39 -10.38
CA MET A 169 3.17 6.16 -10.61
C MET A 169 3.72 6.99 -11.76
N TYR A 170 2.96 7.16 -12.85
CA TYR A 170 3.36 8.05 -13.94
C TYR A 170 3.66 9.46 -13.44
N ARG A 171 2.84 10.00 -12.53
CA ARG A 171 3.06 11.31 -11.91
C ARG A 171 4.30 11.37 -11.00
N ILE A 172 4.67 10.28 -10.34
CA ILE A 172 5.87 10.24 -9.50
C ILE A 172 7.12 10.12 -10.37
N PHE A 173 7.10 9.19 -11.33
CA PHE A 173 8.21 8.93 -12.22
C PHE A 173 8.48 10.10 -13.17
N SER A 174 7.46 10.80 -13.67
CA SER A 174 7.66 12.00 -14.49
C SER A 174 8.32 13.13 -13.70
N LYS A 175 7.98 13.31 -12.43
CA LYS A 175 8.67 14.27 -11.55
C LYS A 175 10.15 13.92 -11.37
N TYR A 176 10.47 12.63 -11.21
CA TYR A 176 11.85 12.18 -11.14
C TYR A 176 12.61 12.44 -12.44
N GLU A 177 12.03 12.06 -13.58
CA GLU A 177 12.59 12.26 -14.92
C GLU A 177 12.88 13.74 -15.23
N MET A 178 11.91 14.63 -14.96
CA MET A 178 12.06 16.08 -15.15
C MET A 178 13.20 16.66 -14.29
N GLN A 179 13.28 16.26 -13.02
CA GLN A 179 14.33 16.73 -12.12
C GLN A 179 15.72 16.26 -12.57
N LYS A 180 15.84 15.00 -12.99
CA LYS A 180 17.11 14.45 -13.49
C LYS A 180 17.56 15.17 -14.77
N ASN A 181 16.65 15.40 -15.71
CA ASN A 181 16.96 16.10 -16.96
C ASN A 181 17.38 17.56 -16.72
N SER A 182 16.78 18.24 -15.73
CA SER A 182 17.17 19.62 -15.38
C SER A 182 18.59 19.72 -14.81
N ILE A 183 19.04 18.71 -14.06
CA ILE A 183 20.40 18.62 -13.52
C ILE A 183 21.40 18.32 -14.64
N ALA A 184 21.03 17.48 -15.61
CA ALA A 184 21.87 17.18 -16.76
C ALA A 184 22.05 18.39 -17.69
N ALA A 185 21.04 19.27 -17.81
CA ALA A 185 21.10 20.47 -18.64
C ALA A 185 21.92 21.63 -18.04
N THR A 186 22.28 21.54 -16.76
CA THR A 186 23.08 22.56 -16.04
C THR A 186 24.55 22.19 -15.87
N LYS A 187 24.94 20.99 -16.32
CA LYS A 187 26.32 20.51 -16.39
C LYS A 187 26.84 20.59 -17.81
#